data_AF-A0A0Q0XYA2-F1
#
_entry.id   AF-A0A0Q0XYA2-F1
#
_cell.length_a   1.000
_cell.length_b   1.000
_cell.length_c   1.000
_cell.angle_alpha   90.00
_cell.angle_beta   90.00
_cell.angle_gamma   90.00
#
_symmetry.space_group_name_H-M   'P 1'
#
loop_
_entity.id
_entity.type
_entity.pdbx_description
1 polymer ?
#
loop_
_entity_poly.entity_id
_entity_poly.type
_entity_poly.pdbx_seq_one_letter_code
_entity_poly.pdbx_strand_id
1 'polypeptide(L)'
;MPSQKKRPVTLTAADREALVRVTTTGVHPASMIRRAQVLLALDTSTGEVDPVEVIAARLGVSGETLRLVAKRFAETSGDIWATVGRRQREQPPVP
;
A
#
# COMPACT_ATOMS: atom_id res chain seq x y z
N MET A 1 1.11 19.09 -14.31
CA MET A 1 0.72 18.29 -13.13
C MET A 1 0.55 16.85 -13.56
N PRO A 2 1.57 15.98 -13.43
CA PRO A 2 1.44 14.58 -13.87
C PRO A 2 0.39 13.89 -13.00
N SER A 3 -0.56 13.26 -13.68
CA SER A 3 -1.84 12.78 -13.14
C SER A 3 -1.70 11.84 -11.94
N GLN A 4 -2.26 12.29 -10.82
CA GLN A 4 -2.37 11.57 -9.55
C GLN A 4 -3.20 10.27 -9.62
N LYS A 5 -3.71 9.86 -10.80
CA LYS A 5 -4.75 8.81 -10.90
C LYS A 5 -4.58 7.81 -12.05
N LYS A 6 -3.36 7.36 -12.38
CA LYS A 6 -3.24 6.19 -13.28
C LYS A 6 -3.70 4.88 -12.62
N ARG A 7 -3.71 4.82 -11.28
CA ARG A 7 -4.11 3.64 -10.49
C ARG A 7 -4.74 4.10 -9.16
N PRO A 8 -6.04 4.40 -9.13
CA PRO A 8 -6.71 4.68 -7.87
C PRO A 8 -6.67 3.43 -6.97
N VAL A 9 -6.37 3.61 -5.69
CA VAL A 9 -6.54 2.56 -4.68
C VAL A 9 -7.92 2.76 -4.08
N THR A 10 -8.76 1.74 -4.18
CA THR A 10 -10.11 1.72 -3.60
C THR A 10 -10.19 0.48 -2.74
N LEU A 11 -10.32 0.67 -1.42
CA LEU A 11 -10.44 -0.44 -0.48
C LEU A 11 -11.90 -0.75 -0.18
N THR A 12 -12.21 -2.02 0.07
CA THR A 12 -13.47 -2.37 0.72
C THR A 12 -13.41 -2.01 2.21
N ALA A 13 -14.57 -1.91 2.87
CA ALA A 13 -14.62 -1.67 4.31
C ALA A 13 -13.87 -2.76 5.11
N ALA A 14 -14.00 -4.03 4.69
CA ALA A 14 -13.33 -5.17 5.30
C ALA A 14 -11.79 -5.11 5.12
N ASP A 15 -11.33 -4.77 3.91
CA ASP A 15 -9.91 -4.63 3.62
C ASP A 15 -9.27 -3.49 4.42
N ARG A 16 -9.97 -2.36 4.50
CA ARG A 16 -9.55 -1.20 5.29
C ARG A 16 -9.41 -1.58 6.75
N GLU A 17 -10.41 -2.25 7.33
CA GLU A 17 -10.36 -2.70 8.72
C GLU A 17 -9.19 -3.67 8.95
N ALA A 18 -8.97 -4.61 8.03
CA ALA A 18 -7.84 -5.53 8.08
C ALA A 18 -6.48 -4.81 8.05
N LEU A 19 -6.32 -3.83 7.16
CA LEU A 19 -5.09 -3.02 7.08
C LEU A 19 -4.89 -2.19 8.35
N VAL A 20 -5.95 -1.61 8.92
CA VAL A 20 -5.86 -0.91 10.22
C VAL A 20 -5.33 -1.86 11.29
N ARG A 21 -5.88 -3.08 11.41
CA ARG A 21 -5.38 -4.10 12.35
C ARG A 21 -3.90 -4.43 12.13
N VAL A 22 -3.47 -4.54 10.87
CA VAL A 22 -2.04 -4.77 10.55
C VAL A 22 -1.17 -3.65 11.11
N THR A 23 -1.63 -2.40 11.04
CA THR A 23 -0.85 -1.24 11.50
C THR A 23 -0.87 -1.02 13.01
N THR A 24 -1.87 -1.53 13.73
CA THR A 24 -2.06 -1.25 15.17
C THR A 24 -1.64 -2.38 16.10
N THR A 25 -1.64 -3.63 15.63
CA THR A 25 -1.42 -4.81 16.48
C THR A 25 0.04 -5.08 16.83
N GLY A 26 1.01 -4.45 16.15
CA GLY A 26 2.43 -4.52 16.49
C GLY A 26 3.12 -5.87 16.26
N VAL A 27 2.41 -6.89 15.75
CA VAL A 27 2.95 -8.24 15.52
C VAL A 27 3.51 -8.45 14.11
N HIS A 28 3.30 -7.49 13.21
CA HIS A 28 3.66 -7.62 11.80
C HIS A 28 5.03 -7.01 11.48
N PRO A 29 5.75 -7.53 10.46
CA PRO A 29 7.01 -6.93 10.02
C PRO A 29 6.85 -5.47 9.62
N ALA A 30 7.84 -4.63 9.92
CA ALA A 30 7.81 -3.19 9.63
C ALA A 30 7.52 -2.87 8.15
N SER A 31 8.01 -3.70 7.22
CA SER A 31 7.74 -3.54 5.78
C SER A 31 6.27 -3.77 5.42
N MET A 32 5.60 -4.70 6.11
CA MET A 32 4.18 -4.99 5.93
C MET A 32 3.33 -3.85 6.48
N ILE A 33 3.66 -3.38 7.70
CA ILE A 33 3.01 -2.23 8.34
C ILE A 33 3.11 -1.00 7.45
N ARG A 34 4.32 -0.68 6.96
CA ARG A 34 4.54 0.48 6.09
C ARG A 34 3.72 0.40 4.80
N ARG A 35 3.66 -0.76 4.14
CA ARG A 35 2.83 -0.93 2.93
C ARG A 35 1.34 -0.83 3.23
N ALA A 36 0.89 -1.33 4.38
CA ALA A 36 -0.49 -1.18 4.82
C ALA A 36 -0.85 0.29 5.06
N GLN A 37 0.02 1.06 5.72
CA GLN A 37 -0.14 2.51 5.91
C GLN A 37 -0.21 3.25 4.56
N VAL A 38 0.60 2.84 3.58
CA VAL A 38 0.55 3.40 2.22
C VAL A 38 -0.79 3.13 1.55
N LEU A 39 -1.31 1.90 1.60
CA LEU A 39 -2.62 1.58 1.02
C LEU A 39 -3.74 2.38 1.69
N LEU A 40 -3.72 2.51 3.01
CA LEU A 40 -4.69 3.31 3.76
C LEU A 40 -4.62 4.79 3.40
N ALA A 41 -3.43 5.34 3.19
CA ALA A 41 -3.27 6.75 2.83
C ALA A 41 -3.64 7.07 1.37
N LEU A 42 -3.57 6.07 0.48
CA LEU A 42 -3.94 6.20 -0.93
C LEU A 42 -5.41 5.81 -1.19
N ASP A 43 -6.15 5.39 -0.16
CA ASP A 43 -7.52 4.89 -0.29
C ASP A 43 -8.52 6.02 -0.62
N THR A 44 -8.92 6.04 -1.89
CA THR A 44 -9.89 6.99 -2.43
C THR A 44 -11.35 6.62 -2.12
N SER A 45 -11.62 5.45 -1.53
CA SER A 45 -13.00 5.05 -1.17
C SER A 45 -13.60 5.97 -0.10
N THR A 46 -12.75 6.61 0.71
CA THR A 46 -13.15 7.49 1.81
C THR A 46 -13.19 8.97 1.44
N GLY A 47 -12.81 9.33 0.21
CA GLY A 47 -12.83 10.70 -0.28
C GLY A 47 -11.57 11.08 -1.06
N GLU A 48 -11.31 12.38 -1.14
CA GLU A 48 -10.11 12.91 -1.77
C GLU A 48 -8.87 12.62 -0.93
N VAL A 49 -7.81 12.16 -1.59
CA VAL A 49 -6.53 11.83 -0.95
C VAL A 49 -5.57 13.01 -1.05
N ASP A 50 -4.78 13.20 0.01
CA ASP A 50 -3.71 14.19 0.06
C ASP A 50 -2.75 14.06 -1.16
N PRO A 51 -2.05 15.13 -1.56
CA PRO A 51 -0.98 15.05 -2.55
C PRO A 51 0.08 14.01 -2.20
N VAL A 52 0.68 13.38 -3.21
CA VAL A 52 1.66 12.28 -3.06
C VAL A 52 2.83 12.72 -2.18
N GLU A 53 3.27 13.96 -2.30
CA GLU A 53 4.37 14.56 -1.55
C GLU A 53 4.03 14.68 -0.07
N VAL A 54 2.78 15.05 0.25
CA VAL A 54 2.28 15.17 1.62
C VAL A 54 2.19 13.78 2.26
N ILE A 55 1.64 12.80 1.55
CA ILE A 55 1.56 11.42 2.01
C ILE A 55 2.96 10.83 2.22
N ALA A 56 3.87 11.04 1.26
CA ALA A 56 5.25 10.57 1.31
C ALA A 56 5.98 11.12 2.55
N ALA A 57 5.86 12.42 2.80
CA ALA A 57 6.45 13.07 3.96
C ALA A 57 5.87 12.53 5.28
N ARG A 58 4.54 12.40 5.38
CA ARG A 58 3.85 11.88 6.58
C ARG A 58 4.27 10.45 6.92
N LEU A 59 4.46 9.61 5.90
CA LEU A 59 4.82 8.19 6.08
C LEU A 59 6.34 7.95 6.09
N GLY A 60 7.17 8.96 5.84
CA GLY A 60 8.62 8.83 5.74
C GLY A 60 9.05 7.90 4.59
N VAL A 61 8.35 7.94 3.46
CA VAL A 61 8.64 7.10 2.27
C VAL A 61 8.84 7.97 1.03
N SER A 62 9.44 7.41 -0.02
CA SER A 62 9.53 8.11 -1.31
C SER A 62 8.20 8.07 -2.07
N GLY A 63 7.93 9.07 -2.91
CA GLY A 63 6.80 9.03 -3.84
C GLY A 63 6.84 7.82 -4.78
N GLU A 64 8.04 7.33 -5.12
CA GLU A 64 8.20 6.08 -5.86
C GLU A 64 7.72 4.86 -5.07
N THR A 65 7.93 4.82 -3.75
CA THR A 65 7.39 3.75 -2.90
C THR A 65 5.85 3.74 -2.96
N LEU A 66 5.21 4.91 -2.87
CA LEU A 66 3.76 5.04 -3.02
C LEU A 66 3.29 4.50 -4.38
N ARG A 67 3.95 4.92 -5.46
CA ARG A 67 3.67 4.45 -6.82
C ARG A 67 3.82 2.93 -6.95
N LEU A 68 4.88 2.34 -6.41
CA LEU A 68 5.15 0.90 -6.51
C LEU A 68 4.12 0.07 -5.72
N VAL A 69 3.69 0.55 -4.55
CA VAL A 69 2.64 -0.10 -3.77
C VAL A 69 1.30 -0.04 -4.52
N ALA A 70 0.90 1.13 -5.02
CA ALA A 70 -0.33 1.27 -5.82
C ALA A 70 -0.29 0.44 -7.10
N LYS A 71 0.88 0.37 -7.76
CA LYS A 71 1.10 -0.51 -8.92
C LYS A 71 0.86 -1.97 -8.55
N ARG A 72 1.47 -2.45 -7.47
CA ARG A 72 1.32 -3.84 -7.02
C ARG A 72 -0.13 -4.16 -6.63
N PHE A 73 -0.82 -3.23 -5.98
CA PHE A 73 -2.24 -3.38 -5.65
C PHE A 73 -3.09 -3.60 -6.90
N ALA A 74 -2.89 -2.79 -7.94
CA ALA A 74 -3.57 -2.98 -9.22
C ALA A 74 -3.17 -4.31 -9.90
N GLU A 75 -1.90 -4.70 -9.86
CA GLU A 75 -1.41 -5.97 -10.43
C GLU A 75 -1.91 -7.21 -9.70
N THR A 76 -2.33 -7.07 -8.44
CA THR A 76 -2.91 -8.13 -7.61
C THR A 76 -4.44 -8.06 -7.59
N SER A 77 -5.04 -7.34 -8.54
CA SER A 77 -6.50 -7.17 -8.66
C SER A 77 -7.16 -6.63 -7.39
N GLY A 78 -6.43 -5.82 -6.61
CA GLY A 78 -6.91 -5.23 -5.37
C GLY A 78 -6.74 -6.12 -4.13
N ASP A 79 -5.99 -7.22 -4.20
CA ASP A 79 -5.69 -8.05 -3.03
C ASP A 79 -4.70 -7.35 -2.09
N ILE A 80 -5.20 -6.95 -0.91
CA ILE A 80 -4.39 -6.30 0.11
C ILE A 80 -3.26 -7.19 0.64
N TRP A 81 -3.50 -8.48 0.83
CA TRP A 81 -2.55 -9.42 1.42
C TRP A 81 -1.43 -9.75 0.44
N ALA A 82 -1.77 -9.96 -0.83
CA ALA A 82 -0.80 -10.11 -1.91
C ALA A 82 0.05 -8.85 -2.11
N THR A 83 -0.48 -7.68 -1.76
CA THR A 83 0.22 -6.39 -1.86
C THR A 83 1.18 -6.13 -0.70
N VAL A 84 0.70 -6.21 0.54
CA VAL A 84 1.50 -5.89 1.72
C VAL A 84 2.46 -7.02 2.07
N GLY A 85 2.12 -8.26 1.71
CA GLY A 85 2.92 -9.45 1.95
C GLY A 85 4.26 -9.46 1.21
N ARG A 86 5.18 -10.28 1.74
CA ARG A 86 6.42 -10.61 1.04
C ARG A 86 6.06 -11.40 -0.22
N ARG A 87 6.61 -11.02 -1.38
CA ARG A 87 6.45 -11.80 -2.61
C ARG A 87 7.09 -13.17 -2.38
N GLN A 88 6.31 -14.24 -2.52
CA GLN A 88 6.86 -15.59 -2.52
C GLN A 88 7.75 -15.76 -3.75
N ARG A 89 8.94 -16.34 -3.55
CA ARG A 89 9.88 -16.63 -4.62
C ARG A 89 9.62 -18.05 -5.10
N GLU A 90 9.45 -18.23 -6.40
CA GLU A 90 9.26 -19.55 -7.01
C GLU A 90 10.56 -20.36 -7.01
N GLN A 91 11.71 -19.68 -7.06
CA GLN A 91 13.03 -20.30 -7.03
C GLN A 91 13.86 -19.72 -5.88
N PRO A 92 14.69 -20.55 -5.20
CA PRO A 92 15.64 -20.06 -4.22
C PRO A 92 16.66 -19.11 -4.87
N PRO A 93 17.28 -18.19 -4.11
CA PRO A 93 18.37 -17.39 -4.63
C PRO A 93 19.50 -18.31 -5.11
N VAL A 94 19.93 -18.14 -6.36
CA VAL A 94 21.08 -18.87 -6.93
C VAL A 94 22.35 -18.40 -6.20
N PRO A 95 23.23 -19.33 -5.76
CA PRO A 95 24.52 -19.01 -5.14
C PRO A 95 25.47 -18.24 -6.06
#